data_AF-A0A9P5R2L0-F1
#
_entry.id   AF-A0A9P5R2L0-F1
#
_cell.length_a   1.000
_cell.length_b   1.000
_cell.length_c   1.000
_cell.angle_alpha   90.00
_cell.angle_beta   90.00
_cell.angle_gamma   90.00
#
_symmetry.space_group_name_H-M   'P 1'
#
loop_
_entity.id
_entity.type
_entity.pdbx_description
1 polymer ?
#
loop_
_entity_poly.entity_id
_entity_poly.type
_entity_poly.pdbx_seq_one_letter_code
_entity_poly.pdbx_strand_id
1 'polypeptide(L)'
;MSVKFGQLQDTNTDLKQQYAALRRRYDKKVESYKELDKNYMDLARPLHVSDDDHSTIYSRLVQIRVSIESLVQKARGDRSANLNREAAINHIKESNLLDDFPVEEDKLEPYHLNIYMESGIMDVLVDRFFNRALGCIFDQSKEFEEISRWVEKRDSKIAARWRQQLCVLIAHDVDAMQDRKEREVNEAAIALSNLVSKVYQNVCMSVKIRELCASAFDLSFVMLAPIPTRDSGVMVALGVIHLRRALPYSRMFVRS
;
A
#
# COMPACT_ATOMS: atom_id res chain seq x y z
N MET A 1 52.67 60.47 -7.25
CA MET A 1 51.73 59.97 -6.22
C MET A 1 50.31 59.74 -6.74
N SER A 2 49.79 60.56 -7.67
CA SER A 2 48.43 60.42 -8.23
C SER A 2 48.14 59.08 -8.96
N VAL A 3 49.08 58.56 -9.76
CA VAL A 3 48.89 57.32 -10.55
C VAL A 3 48.71 56.07 -9.66
N LYS A 4 49.43 55.97 -8.54
CA LYS A 4 49.27 54.86 -7.58
C LYS A 4 47.92 54.90 -6.87
N PHE A 5 47.37 56.10 -6.63
CA PHE A 5 46.08 56.25 -5.98
C PHE A 5 44.92 55.84 -6.91
N GLY A 6 45.00 56.20 -8.20
CA GLY A 6 44.04 55.74 -9.22
C GLY A 6 44.03 54.22 -9.37
N GLN A 7 45.20 53.59 -9.47
CA GLN A 7 45.32 52.12 -9.54
C GLN A 7 44.76 51.41 -8.29
N LEU A 8 44.94 52.00 -7.11
CA LEU A 8 44.36 51.50 -5.85
C LEU A 8 42.83 51.65 -5.82
N GLN A 9 42.29 52.70 -6.43
CA GLN A 9 40.86 52.92 -6.51
C GLN A 9 40.19 51.94 -7.50
N ASP A 10 40.82 51.70 -8.66
CA ASP A 10 40.35 50.74 -9.66
C ASP A 10 40.42 49.29 -9.16
N THR A 11 41.47 48.93 -8.44
CA THR A 11 41.57 47.60 -7.81
C THR A 11 40.53 47.41 -6.70
N ASN A 12 40.22 48.45 -5.93
CA ASN A 12 39.20 48.40 -4.87
C ASN A 12 37.78 48.29 -5.46
N THR A 13 37.50 48.96 -6.58
CA THR A 13 36.21 48.81 -7.27
C THR A 13 36.06 47.42 -7.90
N ASP A 14 37.11 46.90 -8.52
CA ASP A 14 37.13 45.52 -9.07
C ASP A 14 36.94 44.46 -7.97
N LEU A 15 37.67 44.57 -6.85
CA LEU A 15 37.50 43.69 -5.69
C LEU A 15 36.08 43.72 -5.12
N LYS A 16 35.45 44.90 -5.06
CA LYS A 16 34.05 45.02 -4.62
C LYS A 16 33.07 44.36 -5.58
N GLN A 17 33.30 44.48 -6.89
CA GLN A 17 32.48 43.80 -7.90
C GLN A 17 32.65 42.28 -7.84
N GLN A 18 33.88 41.79 -7.70
CA GLN A 18 34.17 40.37 -7.55
C GLN A 18 33.55 39.81 -6.27
N TYR A 19 33.63 40.53 -5.15
CA TYR A 19 33.01 40.14 -3.89
C TYR A 19 31.49 40.07 -4.02
N ALA A 20 30.85 41.06 -4.65
CA ALA A 20 29.41 41.06 -4.88
C ALA A 20 28.97 39.90 -5.80
N ALA A 21 29.74 39.60 -6.84
CA ALA A 21 29.49 38.47 -7.74
C ALA A 21 29.65 37.12 -7.02
N LEU A 22 30.69 36.98 -6.20
CA LEU A 22 30.94 35.77 -5.41
C LEU A 22 29.84 35.56 -4.36
N ARG A 23 29.38 36.64 -3.71
CA ARG A 23 28.28 36.58 -2.75
C ARG A 23 26.98 36.11 -3.40
N ARG A 24 26.63 36.64 -4.57
CA ARG A 24 25.45 36.17 -5.33
C ARG A 24 25.54 34.70 -5.71
N ARG A 25 26.72 34.22 -6.11
CA ARG A 25 26.94 32.79 -6.41
C ARG A 25 26.81 31.91 -5.17
N TYR A 26 27.29 32.41 -4.03
CA TYR A 26 27.15 31.72 -2.74
C TYR A 26 25.69 31.62 -2.33
N ASP A 27 24.95 32.72 -2.36
CA ASP A 27 23.53 32.75 -1.99
C ASP A 27 22.70 31.82 -2.90
N LYS A 28 23.00 31.78 -4.21
CA LYS A 28 22.37 30.84 -5.15
C LYS A 28 22.68 29.37 -4.83
N LYS A 29 23.91 29.06 -4.42
CA LYS A 29 24.27 27.70 -3.96
C LYS A 29 23.53 27.34 -2.68
N VAL A 30 23.43 28.25 -1.71
CA VAL A 30 22.70 28.02 -0.45
C VAL A 30 21.25 27.68 -0.73
N GLU A 31 20.60 28.41 -1.65
CA GLU A 31 19.21 28.12 -1.99
C GLU A 31 19.05 26.78 -2.73
N SER A 32 19.97 26.46 -3.64
CA SER A 32 20.01 25.15 -4.30
C SER A 32 20.23 24.01 -3.30
N TYR A 33 21.05 24.20 -2.26
CA TYR A 33 21.23 23.21 -1.20
C TYR A 33 19.98 23.04 -0.34
N LYS A 34 19.23 24.12 -0.06
CA LYS A 34 17.95 24.01 0.65
C LYS A 34 16.90 23.28 -0.17
N GLU A 35 16.82 23.54 -1.48
CA GLU A 35 15.95 22.77 -2.38
C GLU A 35 16.35 21.30 -2.41
N LEU A 36 17.66 21.01 -2.48
CA LEU A 36 18.17 19.65 -2.49
C LEU A 36 17.90 18.93 -1.17
N ASP A 37 18.05 19.61 -0.03
CA ASP A 37 17.75 19.08 1.29
C ASP A 37 16.24 18.87 1.47
N LYS A 38 15.40 19.79 0.98
CA LYS A 38 13.95 19.60 0.95
C LYS A 38 13.56 18.39 0.08
N ASN A 39 14.10 18.28 -1.13
CA ASN A 39 13.85 17.15 -2.01
C ASN A 39 14.36 15.84 -1.40
N TYR A 40 15.53 15.86 -0.77
CA TYR A 40 16.07 14.72 -0.04
C TYR A 40 15.16 14.33 1.11
N MET A 41 14.68 15.29 1.91
CA MET A 41 13.76 15.03 3.02
C MET A 41 12.40 14.56 2.53
N ASP A 42 11.89 15.07 1.40
CA ASP A 42 10.64 14.60 0.80
C ASP A 42 10.77 13.17 0.24
N LEU A 43 11.95 12.81 -0.29
CA LEU A 43 12.31 11.46 -0.73
C LEU A 43 12.64 10.52 0.44
N ALA A 44 13.23 11.05 1.50
CA ALA A 44 13.63 10.30 2.68
C ALA A 44 12.47 10.14 3.67
N ARG A 45 11.47 11.02 3.67
CA ARG A 45 10.24 10.89 4.50
C ARG A 45 9.54 9.55 4.30
N PRO A 46 9.35 9.02 3.08
CA PRO A 46 8.83 7.67 2.89
C PRO A 46 9.85 6.55 3.16
N LEU A 47 11.13 6.86 3.34
CA LEU A 47 12.20 5.89 3.69
C LEU A 47 12.52 5.86 5.20
N HIS A 48 12.23 6.95 5.92
CA HIS A 48 12.38 7.08 7.37
C HIS A 48 11.12 6.55 8.04
N VAL A 49 10.96 5.23 7.93
CA VAL A 49 9.80 4.51 8.42
C VAL A 49 10.10 4.17 9.90
N SER A 50 9.47 4.92 10.80
CA SER A 50 9.70 4.88 12.26
C SER A 50 8.90 3.71 12.85
N ASP A 51 9.18 3.32 14.10
CA ASP A 51 8.37 2.33 14.84
C ASP A 51 6.87 2.73 14.95
N ASP A 52 6.53 3.99 14.64
CA ASP A 52 5.15 4.50 14.45
C ASP A 52 4.42 3.94 13.21
N ASP A 53 5.09 3.21 12.33
CA ASP A 53 4.46 2.65 11.12
C ASP A 53 3.70 1.36 11.39
N HIS A 54 4.06 0.58 12.41
CA HIS A 54 3.26 -0.59 12.79
C HIS A 54 1.87 -0.19 13.30
N SER A 55 1.79 0.84 14.14
CA SER A 55 0.52 1.39 14.63
C SER A 55 -0.26 2.07 13.50
N THR A 56 0.42 2.75 12.58
CA THR A 56 -0.19 3.39 11.40
C THR A 56 -0.74 2.36 10.40
N ILE A 57 0.05 1.35 10.01
CA ILE A 57 -0.40 0.24 9.16
C ILE A 57 -1.56 -0.50 9.82
N TYR A 58 -1.46 -0.81 11.11
CA TYR A 58 -2.54 -1.44 11.86
C TYR A 58 -3.81 -0.59 11.86
N SER A 59 -3.69 0.73 12.09
CA SER A 59 -4.85 1.63 12.05
C SER A 59 -5.52 1.66 10.67
N ARG A 60 -4.74 1.60 9.59
CA ARG A 60 -5.25 1.52 8.21
C ARG A 60 -5.90 0.17 7.91
N LEU A 61 -5.34 -0.93 8.41
CA LEU A 61 -5.98 -2.25 8.33
C LEU A 61 -7.33 -2.26 9.05
N VAL A 62 -7.41 -1.63 10.23
CA VAL A 62 -8.68 -1.45 10.95
C VAL A 62 -9.68 -0.63 10.13
N GLN A 63 -9.24 0.44 9.46
CA GLN A 63 -10.11 1.23 8.57
C GLN A 63 -10.63 0.43 7.38
N ILE A 64 -9.78 -0.39 6.74
CA ILE A 64 -10.20 -1.30 5.66
C ILE A 64 -11.25 -2.27 6.20
N ARG A 65 -11.00 -2.88 7.36
CA ARG A 65 -11.97 -3.80 7.99
C ARG A 65 -13.31 -3.12 8.24
N VAL A 66 -13.33 -1.94 8.87
CA VAL A 66 -14.56 -1.16 9.10
C VAL A 66 -15.26 -0.81 7.78
N SER A 67 -14.50 -0.53 6.72
CA SER A 67 -15.06 -0.25 5.40
C SER A 67 -15.71 -1.48 4.78
N ILE A 68 -15.12 -2.67 4.95
CA ILE A 68 -15.71 -3.96 4.53
C ILE A 68 -17.00 -4.23 5.29
N GLU A 69 -17.00 -4.09 6.62
CA GLU A 69 -18.19 -4.27 7.47
C GLU A 69 -19.30 -3.28 7.04
N SER A 70 -18.96 -2.02 6.79
CA SER A 70 -19.88 -0.99 6.28
C SER A 70 -20.43 -1.33 4.89
N LEU A 71 -19.60 -1.91 4.03
CA LEU A 71 -19.99 -2.35 2.69
C LEU A 71 -21.03 -3.48 2.79
N VAL A 72 -20.73 -4.52 3.56
CA VAL A 72 -21.62 -5.67 3.75
C VAL A 72 -22.93 -5.25 4.41
N GLN A 73 -22.88 -4.39 5.42
CA GLN A 73 -24.08 -3.86 6.09
C GLN A 73 -24.98 -3.06 5.14
N LYS A 74 -24.40 -2.27 4.24
CA LYS A 74 -25.18 -1.54 3.23
C LYS A 74 -25.69 -2.44 2.12
N ALA A 75 -24.93 -3.46 1.74
CA ALA A 75 -25.32 -4.42 0.72
C ALA A 75 -26.52 -5.26 1.17
N ARG A 76 -26.50 -5.79 2.41
CA ARG A 76 -27.60 -6.62 2.93
C ARG A 76 -28.95 -5.89 3.05
N GLY A 77 -28.94 -4.57 3.24
CA GLY A 77 -30.15 -3.78 3.49
C GLY A 77 -30.82 -4.08 4.83
N ASP A 78 -32.00 -3.49 5.06
CA ASP A 78 -32.75 -3.72 6.30
C ASP A 78 -33.19 -5.18 6.41
N ARG A 79 -32.91 -5.79 7.58
CA ARG A 79 -33.22 -7.19 7.90
C ARG A 79 -32.68 -8.20 6.87
N SER A 80 -31.60 -7.88 6.17
CA SER A 80 -31.01 -8.72 5.11
C SER A 80 -31.93 -8.94 3.89
N ALA A 81 -32.81 -7.99 3.58
CA ALA A 81 -33.75 -8.08 2.46
C ALA A 81 -33.09 -8.33 1.10
N ASN A 82 -31.84 -7.89 0.91
CA ASN A 82 -31.11 -8.05 -0.34
C ASN A 82 -30.28 -9.33 -0.40
N LEU A 83 -30.17 -10.09 0.70
CA LEU A 83 -29.32 -11.27 0.77
C LEU A 83 -30.00 -12.46 0.07
N ASN A 84 -29.37 -12.95 -1.00
CA ASN A 84 -29.76 -14.21 -1.61
C ASN A 84 -29.10 -15.37 -0.87
N ARG A 85 -29.83 -16.01 0.05
CA ARG A 85 -29.32 -17.08 0.90
C ARG A 85 -28.80 -18.28 0.11
N GLU A 86 -29.51 -18.71 -0.92
CA GLU A 86 -29.10 -19.86 -1.74
C GLU A 86 -27.81 -19.57 -2.51
N ALA A 87 -27.71 -18.38 -3.12
CA ALA A 87 -26.50 -17.98 -3.83
C ALA A 87 -25.30 -17.81 -2.90
N ALA A 88 -25.52 -17.29 -1.68
CA ALA A 88 -24.48 -17.19 -0.66
C ALA A 88 -23.94 -18.58 -0.27
N ILE A 89 -24.83 -19.52 0.04
CA ILE A 89 -24.46 -20.88 0.44
C ILE A 89 -23.72 -21.59 -0.70
N ASN A 90 -24.20 -21.49 -1.95
CA ASN A 90 -23.53 -22.09 -3.10
C ASN A 90 -22.13 -21.50 -3.31
N HIS A 91 -21.96 -20.19 -3.16
CA HIS A 91 -20.66 -19.56 -3.23
C HIS A 91 -19.70 -20.04 -2.12
N ILE A 92 -20.20 -20.26 -0.90
CA ILE A 92 -19.39 -20.78 0.21
C ILE A 92 -18.99 -22.25 -0.04
N LYS A 93 -19.85 -23.04 -0.70
CA LYS A 93 -19.52 -24.42 -1.11
C LYS A 93 -18.42 -24.43 -2.16
N GLU A 94 -18.53 -23.56 -3.17
CA GLU A 94 -17.53 -23.41 -4.24
C GLU A 94 -16.15 -22.99 -3.71
N SER A 95 -16.08 -22.28 -2.58
CA SER A 95 -14.83 -21.84 -1.97
C SER A 95 -14.21 -22.86 -0.99
N ASN A 96 -14.84 -24.04 -0.80
CA ASN A 96 -14.44 -25.06 0.19
C ASN A 96 -14.35 -24.54 1.64
N LEU A 97 -14.97 -23.40 1.94
CA LEU A 97 -14.92 -22.79 3.29
C LEU A 97 -15.98 -23.36 4.24
N LEU A 98 -16.96 -24.09 3.69
CA LEU A 98 -18.05 -24.70 4.46
C LEU A 98 -17.61 -25.95 5.23
N ASP A 99 -16.61 -26.68 4.72
CA ASP A 99 -16.14 -27.94 5.31
C ASP A 99 -15.50 -27.74 6.70
N ASP A 100 -14.94 -26.55 6.94
CA ASP A 100 -14.31 -26.17 8.20
C ASP A 100 -15.25 -25.36 9.13
N PHE A 101 -16.51 -25.12 8.74
CA PHE A 101 -17.38 -24.23 9.50
C PHE A 101 -18.10 -24.94 10.66
N PRO A 102 -18.15 -24.34 11.86
CA PRO A 102 -18.73 -24.98 13.05
C PRO A 102 -20.27 -25.06 13.04
N VAL A 103 -20.93 -24.62 11.96
CA VAL A 103 -22.40 -24.56 11.85
C VAL A 103 -22.84 -25.30 10.60
N GLU A 104 -23.76 -26.24 10.77
CA GLU A 104 -24.40 -26.98 9.70
C GLU A 104 -25.18 -26.05 8.75
N GLU A 105 -25.28 -26.42 7.47
CA GLU A 105 -25.88 -25.60 6.41
C GLU A 105 -27.32 -25.16 6.71
N ASP A 106 -28.10 -26.04 7.32
CA ASP A 106 -29.49 -25.83 7.73
C ASP A 106 -29.63 -24.77 8.84
N LYS A 107 -28.58 -24.59 9.66
CA LYS A 107 -28.50 -23.62 10.77
C LYS A 107 -27.86 -22.28 10.39
N LEU A 108 -27.48 -22.08 9.13
CA LEU A 108 -26.83 -20.84 8.69
C LEU A 108 -27.78 -19.63 8.69
N GLU A 109 -27.74 -18.84 9.76
CA GLU A 109 -28.43 -17.54 9.80
C GLU A 109 -27.80 -16.47 8.88
N PRO A 110 -28.55 -15.42 8.48
CA PRO A 110 -28.04 -14.30 7.67
C PRO A 110 -26.79 -13.63 8.24
N TYR A 111 -26.62 -13.63 9.56
CA TYR A 111 -25.42 -13.11 10.21
C TYR A 111 -24.15 -13.86 9.79
N HIS A 112 -24.20 -15.20 9.78
CA HIS A 112 -23.07 -16.05 9.36
C HIS A 112 -22.69 -15.76 7.90
N LEU A 113 -23.70 -15.67 7.02
CA LEU A 113 -23.49 -15.37 5.60
C LEU A 113 -22.85 -14.00 5.38
N ASN A 114 -23.21 -13.00 6.19
CA ASN A 114 -22.58 -11.68 6.12
C ASN A 114 -21.10 -11.73 6.55
N ILE A 115 -20.76 -12.46 7.62
CA ILE A 115 -19.35 -12.65 8.02
C ILE A 115 -18.55 -13.33 6.91
N TYR A 116 -19.14 -14.33 6.25
CA TYR A 116 -18.50 -14.98 5.12
C TYR A 116 -18.24 -14.02 3.97
N MET A 117 -19.19 -13.12 3.68
CA MET A 117 -18.99 -12.10 2.67
C MET A 117 -17.90 -11.11 3.06
N GLU A 118 -17.79 -10.72 4.33
CA GLU A 118 -16.66 -9.92 4.83
C GLU A 118 -15.33 -10.64 4.58
N SER A 119 -15.26 -11.95 4.87
CA SER A 119 -14.07 -12.76 4.61
C SER A 119 -13.76 -12.87 3.13
N GLY A 120 -14.75 -13.16 2.29
CA GLY A 120 -14.57 -13.29 0.84
C GLY A 120 -14.12 -11.98 0.18
N ILE A 121 -14.65 -10.84 0.64
CA ILE A 121 -14.17 -9.52 0.23
C ILE A 121 -12.69 -9.34 0.61
N MET A 122 -12.32 -9.70 1.84
CA MET A 122 -10.93 -9.61 2.29
C MET A 122 -10.02 -10.54 1.48
N ASP A 123 -10.46 -11.75 1.16
CA ASP A 123 -9.68 -12.70 0.35
C ASP A 123 -9.42 -12.16 -1.07
N VAL A 124 -10.41 -11.50 -1.69
CA VAL A 124 -10.20 -10.84 -2.99
C VAL A 124 -9.17 -9.72 -2.87
N LEU A 125 -9.24 -8.89 -1.82
CA LEU A 125 -8.24 -7.83 -1.60
C LEU A 125 -6.84 -8.42 -1.33
N VAL A 126 -6.76 -9.53 -0.61
CA VAL A 126 -5.51 -10.24 -0.34
C VAL A 126 -4.92 -10.81 -1.61
N ASP A 127 -5.69 -11.50 -2.43
CA ASP A 127 -5.23 -12.05 -3.70
C ASP A 127 -4.79 -10.97 -4.71
N ARG A 128 -5.53 -9.86 -4.77
CA ARG A 128 -5.29 -8.79 -5.74
C ARG A 128 -4.20 -7.81 -5.32
N PHE A 129 -4.09 -7.48 -4.04
CA PHE A 129 -3.16 -6.44 -3.58
C PHE A 129 -2.11 -6.95 -2.62
N PHE A 130 -2.49 -7.67 -1.55
CA PHE A 130 -1.54 -7.99 -0.48
C PHE A 130 -0.61 -9.18 -0.78
N ASN A 131 -1.00 -10.11 -1.65
CA ASN A 131 -0.18 -11.25 -2.06
C ASN A 131 0.72 -10.94 -3.26
N ARG A 132 0.38 -9.90 -4.03
CA ARG A 132 1.14 -9.50 -5.22
C ARG A 132 2.21 -8.50 -4.82
N ALA A 133 3.27 -8.99 -4.19
CA ALA A 133 4.45 -8.17 -3.90
C ALA A 133 4.92 -7.52 -5.20
N LEU A 134 4.74 -6.20 -5.32
CA LEU A 134 5.17 -5.37 -6.45
C LEU A 134 4.42 -5.63 -7.77
N GLY A 135 3.22 -6.24 -7.74
CA GLY A 135 2.43 -6.52 -8.95
C GLY A 135 1.98 -5.26 -9.72
N CYS A 136 1.94 -4.11 -9.06
CA CYS A 136 1.71 -2.81 -9.70
C CYS A 136 2.98 -2.17 -10.27
N ILE A 137 4.15 -2.70 -9.90
CA ILE A 137 5.48 -2.16 -10.21
C ILE A 137 6.10 -2.97 -11.37
N PHE A 138 5.94 -4.29 -11.33
CA PHE A 138 6.32 -5.20 -12.40
C PHE A 138 5.08 -5.95 -12.89
N ASP A 139 4.84 -5.94 -14.21
CA ASP A 139 4.01 -7.01 -14.81
C ASP A 139 4.62 -8.33 -14.36
N GLN A 140 3.79 -9.29 -13.94
CA GLN A 140 4.18 -10.56 -13.30
C GLN A 140 5.23 -11.36 -14.11
N SER A 141 6.46 -10.90 -14.11
CA SER A 141 7.56 -11.55 -14.77
C SER A 141 8.03 -12.64 -13.82
N LYS A 142 7.99 -13.88 -14.29
CA LYS A 142 8.45 -15.04 -13.52
C LYS A 142 9.89 -14.83 -13.09
N GLU A 143 10.64 -14.10 -13.90
CA GLU A 143 12.01 -13.67 -13.71
C GLU A 143 12.16 -12.79 -12.47
N PHE A 144 11.25 -11.82 -12.24
CA PHE A 144 11.32 -10.97 -11.05
C PHE A 144 11.06 -11.78 -9.77
N GLU A 145 10.06 -12.67 -9.80
CA GLU A 145 9.75 -13.50 -8.65
C GLU A 145 10.90 -14.47 -8.32
N GLU A 146 11.55 -15.02 -9.35
CA GLU A 146 12.74 -15.85 -9.20
C GLU A 146 13.92 -15.07 -8.61
N ILE A 147 14.18 -13.85 -9.08
CA ILE A 147 15.23 -12.99 -8.53
C ILE A 147 14.90 -12.62 -7.09
N SER A 148 13.65 -12.22 -6.80
CA SER A 148 13.22 -11.86 -5.45
C SER A 148 13.40 -13.02 -4.48
N ARG A 149 12.94 -14.23 -4.84
CA ARG A 149 13.16 -15.46 -4.05
C ARG A 149 14.65 -15.79 -3.92
N TRP A 150 15.45 -15.57 -4.96
CA TRP A 150 16.89 -15.83 -4.97
C TRP A 150 17.67 -14.88 -4.05
N VAL A 151 17.31 -13.59 -4.00
CA VAL A 151 17.92 -12.60 -3.10
C VAL A 151 17.47 -12.86 -1.67
N GLU A 152 16.18 -13.11 -1.45
CA GLU A 152 15.60 -13.32 -0.11
C GLU A 152 16.15 -14.57 0.59
N LYS A 153 16.43 -15.63 -0.17
CA LYS A 153 17.07 -16.84 0.35
C LYS A 153 18.51 -16.60 0.86
N ARG A 154 19.20 -15.58 0.36
CA ARG A 154 20.60 -15.29 0.70
C ARG A 154 20.71 -14.26 1.81
N ASP A 155 19.98 -13.17 1.66
CA ASP A 155 19.98 -12.08 2.62
C ASP A 155 18.65 -11.32 2.51
N SER A 156 17.80 -11.54 3.52
CA SER A 156 16.49 -10.88 3.61
C SER A 156 16.60 -9.36 3.74
N LYS A 157 17.71 -8.84 4.28
CA LYS A 157 17.95 -7.40 4.40
C LYS A 157 18.33 -6.79 3.06
N ILE A 158 19.18 -7.46 2.29
CA ILE A 158 19.51 -7.03 0.92
C ILE A 158 18.28 -7.14 0.01
N ALA A 159 17.48 -8.20 0.15
CA ALA A 159 16.22 -8.34 -0.59
C ALA A 159 15.27 -7.17 -0.33
N ALA A 160 15.09 -6.80 0.94
CA ALA A 160 14.28 -5.65 1.31
C ALA A 160 14.82 -4.34 0.71
N ARG A 161 16.13 -4.12 0.76
CA ARG A 161 16.77 -2.92 0.19
C ARG A 161 16.72 -2.85 -1.33
N TRP A 162 16.83 -3.99 -1.99
CA TRP A 162 16.68 -4.07 -3.45
C TRP A 162 15.24 -3.76 -3.87
N ARG A 163 14.24 -4.30 -3.15
CA ARG A 163 12.83 -3.92 -3.33
C ARG A 163 12.60 -2.42 -3.11
N GLN A 164 13.21 -1.81 -2.09
CA GLN A 164 13.18 -0.36 -1.87
C GLN A 164 13.67 0.44 -3.08
N GLN A 165 14.85 0.08 -3.58
CA GLN A 165 15.46 0.80 -4.69
C GLN A 165 14.60 0.69 -5.96
N LEU A 166 13.99 -0.47 -6.20
CA LEU A 166 13.06 -0.65 -7.31
C LEU A 166 11.78 0.17 -7.16
N CYS A 167 11.19 0.22 -5.97
CA CYS A 167 10.03 1.08 -5.70
C CYS A 167 10.35 2.55 -5.94
N VAL A 168 11.52 3.02 -5.49
CA VAL A 168 11.98 4.41 -5.70
C VAL A 168 12.22 4.70 -7.18
N LEU A 169 12.87 3.78 -7.90
CA LEU A 169 13.12 3.93 -9.34
C LEU A 169 11.83 4.04 -10.15
N ILE A 170 10.75 3.42 -9.69
CA ILE A 170 9.48 3.40 -10.41
C ILE A 170 8.54 4.52 -9.96
N ALA A 171 8.66 4.99 -8.70
CA ALA A 171 8.01 6.22 -8.25
C ALA A 171 8.48 7.48 -9.00
N HIS A 172 9.60 7.40 -9.74
CA HIS A 172 10.03 8.48 -10.64
C HIS A 172 9.12 8.66 -11.86
N ASP A 173 8.30 7.67 -12.21
CA ASP A 173 7.33 7.75 -13.30
C ASP A 173 5.90 7.85 -12.72
N VAL A 174 5.56 9.06 -12.27
CA VAL A 174 4.32 9.36 -11.53
C VAL A 174 3.08 9.07 -12.39
N ASP A 175 3.13 9.37 -13.68
CA ASP A 175 2.00 9.18 -14.59
C ASP A 175 1.78 7.69 -14.87
N ALA A 176 2.85 6.92 -15.15
CA ALA A 176 2.72 5.49 -15.35
C ALA A 176 2.28 4.75 -14.08
N MET A 177 2.66 5.22 -12.90
CA MET A 177 2.23 4.63 -11.63
C MET A 177 0.73 4.86 -11.39
N GLN A 178 0.24 6.07 -11.67
CA GLN A 178 -1.17 6.40 -11.52
C GLN A 178 -2.06 5.61 -12.49
N ASP A 179 -1.65 5.47 -13.75
CA ASP A 179 -2.37 4.66 -14.75
C ASP A 179 -2.46 3.18 -14.34
N ARG A 180 -1.37 2.64 -13.77
CA ARG A 180 -1.33 1.26 -13.26
C ARG A 180 -2.20 1.07 -12.03
N LYS A 181 -2.15 2.03 -11.08
CA LYS A 181 -3.06 2.04 -9.93
C LYS A 181 -4.51 2.00 -10.39
N GLU A 182 -4.89 2.84 -11.35
CA GLU A 182 -6.26 2.86 -11.86
C GLU A 182 -6.66 1.53 -12.51
N ARG A 183 -5.76 0.90 -13.27
CA ARG A 183 -5.99 -0.41 -13.87
C ARG A 183 -6.25 -1.49 -12.81
N GLU A 184 -5.33 -1.66 -11.87
CA GLU A 184 -5.41 -2.69 -10.83
C GLU A 184 -6.63 -2.47 -9.92
N VAL A 185 -6.91 -1.21 -9.54
CA VAL A 185 -8.09 -0.85 -8.76
C VAL A 185 -9.37 -1.16 -9.51
N ASN A 186 -9.43 -0.88 -10.81
CA ASN A 186 -10.61 -1.19 -11.64
C ASN A 186 -10.82 -2.70 -11.77
N GLU A 187 -9.76 -3.48 -12.02
CA GLU A 187 -9.86 -4.95 -12.10
C GLU A 187 -10.33 -5.57 -10.78
N ALA A 188 -9.75 -5.13 -9.66
CA ALA A 188 -10.18 -5.58 -8.33
C ALA A 188 -11.62 -5.15 -8.03
N ALA A 189 -12.01 -3.92 -8.40
CA ALA A 189 -13.36 -3.42 -8.20
C ALA A 189 -14.39 -4.21 -9.03
N ILE A 190 -14.04 -4.64 -10.25
CA ILE A 190 -14.89 -5.54 -11.06
C ILE A 190 -15.02 -6.89 -10.36
N ALA A 191 -13.92 -7.49 -9.90
CA ALA A 191 -13.95 -8.77 -9.18
C ALA A 191 -14.82 -8.71 -7.91
N LEU A 192 -14.65 -7.65 -7.11
CA LEU A 192 -15.47 -7.41 -5.92
C LEU A 192 -16.94 -7.13 -6.25
N SER A 193 -17.22 -6.36 -7.30
CA SER A 193 -18.59 -6.08 -7.72
C SER A 193 -19.29 -7.36 -8.19
N ASN A 194 -18.57 -8.26 -8.88
CA ASN A 194 -19.09 -9.56 -9.27
C ASN A 194 -19.39 -10.43 -8.04
N LEU A 195 -18.49 -10.47 -7.04
CA LEU A 195 -18.71 -11.19 -5.80
C LEU A 195 -19.96 -10.67 -5.05
N VAL A 196 -20.05 -9.34 -4.86
CA VAL A 196 -21.16 -8.71 -4.15
C VAL A 196 -22.48 -8.92 -4.90
N SER A 197 -22.49 -8.80 -6.22
CA SER A 197 -23.71 -8.93 -7.03
C SER A 197 -24.20 -10.38 -7.14
N LYS A 198 -23.33 -11.38 -6.96
CA LYS A 198 -23.74 -12.79 -6.87
C LYS A 198 -24.57 -13.06 -5.61
N VAL A 199 -24.23 -12.42 -4.49
CA VAL A 199 -24.80 -12.73 -3.17
C VAL A 199 -25.86 -11.73 -2.73
N TYR A 200 -25.73 -10.46 -3.12
CA TYR A 200 -26.68 -9.41 -2.78
C TYR A 200 -27.40 -8.89 -4.03
N GLN A 201 -28.73 -8.92 -4.00
CA GLN A 201 -29.59 -8.45 -5.08
C GLN A 201 -29.81 -6.94 -5.00
N ASN A 202 -29.93 -6.28 -6.16
CA ASN A 202 -30.27 -4.85 -6.27
C ASN A 202 -29.29 -3.88 -5.58
N VAL A 203 -28.03 -4.28 -5.41
CA VAL A 203 -27.01 -3.45 -4.75
C VAL A 203 -26.12 -2.77 -5.78
N CYS A 204 -26.23 -1.45 -5.90
CA CYS A 204 -25.28 -0.63 -6.68
C CYS A 204 -24.31 0.08 -5.72
N MET A 205 -23.11 -0.48 -5.53
CA MET A 205 -22.08 0.08 -4.64
C MET A 205 -20.71 0.25 -5.31
N SER A 206 -20.69 0.44 -6.63
CA SER A 206 -19.47 0.58 -7.43
C SER A 206 -18.49 1.63 -6.90
N VAL A 207 -18.99 2.79 -6.45
CA VAL A 207 -18.16 3.87 -5.89
C VAL A 207 -17.44 3.44 -4.61
N LYS A 208 -18.18 2.86 -3.65
CA LYS A 208 -17.60 2.41 -2.36
C LYS A 208 -16.66 1.23 -2.52
N ILE A 209 -16.98 0.31 -3.45
CA ILE A 209 -16.09 -0.80 -3.79
C ILE A 209 -14.78 -0.25 -4.35
N ARG A 210 -14.84 0.74 -5.25
CA ARG A 210 -13.65 1.38 -5.81
C ARG A 210 -12.83 2.12 -4.75
N GLU A 211 -13.46 2.84 -3.83
CA GLU A 211 -12.80 3.51 -2.70
C GLU A 211 -12.08 2.50 -1.79
N LEU A 212 -12.73 1.38 -1.47
CA LEU A 212 -12.14 0.28 -0.71
C LEU A 212 -10.92 -0.31 -1.42
N CYS A 213 -11.04 -0.60 -2.72
CA CYS A 213 -9.92 -1.09 -3.53
C CYS A 213 -8.76 -0.10 -3.58
N ALA A 214 -9.03 1.20 -3.76
CA ALA A 214 -8.00 2.22 -3.78
C ALA A 214 -7.26 2.33 -2.43
N SER A 215 -8.01 2.28 -1.32
CA SER A 215 -7.41 2.30 0.02
C SER A 215 -6.59 1.05 0.31
N ALA A 216 -7.08 -0.13 -0.09
CA ALA A 216 -6.34 -1.39 0.02
C ALA A 216 -5.07 -1.41 -0.83
N PHE A 217 -5.14 -0.88 -2.05
CA PHE A 217 -3.98 -0.71 -2.92
C PHE A 217 -2.93 0.20 -2.26
N ASP A 218 -3.33 1.38 -1.78
CA ASP A 218 -2.41 2.32 -1.15
C ASP A 218 -1.77 1.73 0.12
N LEU A 219 -2.53 0.95 0.89
CA LEU A 219 -1.98 0.23 2.04
C LEU A 219 -1.02 -0.88 1.63
N SER A 220 -1.34 -1.66 0.58
CA SER A 220 -0.45 -2.72 0.10
C SER A 220 0.91 -2.16 -0.33
N PHE A 221 0.93 -0.97 -0.95
CA PHE A 221 2.14 -0.27 -1.31
C PHE A 221 2.95 0.15 -0.08
N VAL A 222 2.29 0.73 0.92
CA VAL A 222 2.93 1.13 2.19
C VAL A 222 3.47 -0.08 2.95
N MET A 223 2.77 -1.22 2.94
CA MET A 223 3.23 -2.47 3.59
C MET A 223 4.43 -3.11 2.87
N LEU A 224 4.61 -2.85 1.57
CA LEU A 224 5.71 -3.38 0.76
C LEU A 224 6.94 -2.46 0.75
N ALA A 225 6.78 -1.18 1.11
CA ALA A 225 7.88 -0.29 1.46
C ALA A 225 8.43 -0.66 2.85
N PRO A 226 9.71 -1.03 3.04
CA PRO A 226 10.19 -1.50 4.33
C PRO A 226 10.41 -0.39 5.36
N ILE A 227 10.06 -0.74 6.60
CA ILE A 227 10.39 -0.14 7.90
C ILE A 227 11.86 -0.41 8.26
N PRO A 228 12.78 0.57 8.33
CA PRO A 228 14.06 0.39 8.99
C PRO A 228 13.85 0.39 10.51
N THR A 229 13.63 -0.78 11.10
CA THR A 229 13.63 -0.92 12.57
C THR A 229 15.05 -0.72 13.10
N ARG A 230 15.19 0.16 14.10
CA ARG A 230 16.51 0.59 14.58
C ARG A 230 17.19 -0.41 15.53
N ASP A 231 16.49 -1.38 16.13
CA ASP A 231 17.05 -2.11 17.28
C ASP A 231 16.70 -3.60 17.46
N SER A 232 16.36 -4.36 16.41
CA SER A 232 16.37 -5.83 16.56
C SER A 232 16.84 -6.53 15.30
N GLY A 233 17.71 -7.52 15.48
CA GLY A 233 18.28 -8.36 14.41
C GLY A 233 17.25 -9.26 13.69
N VAL A 234 15.97 -8.90 13.71
CA VAL A 234 14.87 -9.63 13.07
C VAL A 234 14.03 -8.62 12.29
N MET A 235 14.27 -8.52 10.98
CA MET A 235 13.32 -7.86 10.08
C MET A 235 12.22 -8.87 9.76
N VAL A 236 11.02 -8.63 10.27
CA VAL A 236 9.84 -9.40 9.88
C VAL A 236 9.44 -8.93 8.50
N ALA A 237 9.74 -9.73 7.48
CA ALA A 237 8.94 -9.68 6.27
C ALA A 237 7.49 -9.92 6.73
N LEU A 238 6.62 -8.92 6.64
CA LEU A 238 5.18 -9.12 6.75
C LEU A 238 4.72 -9.85 5.49
N GLY A 239 5.20 -11.09 5.34
CA GLY A 239 4.59 -12.06 4.47
C GLY A 239 3.16 -12.28 4.96
N VAL A 240 2.23 -12.29 4.01
CA VAL A 240 0.90 -12.90 3.93
C VAL A 240 0.43 -13.74 5.15
N ILE A 241 1.34 -14.49 5.77
CA ILE A 241 1.17 -15.29 6.98
C ILE A 241 0.66 -14.47 8.19
N HIS A 242 0.98 -13.18 8.31
CA HIS A 242 0.48 -12.36 9.43
C HIS A 242 -0.89 -11.72 9.17
N LEU A 243 -1.27 -11.43 7.92
CA LEU A 243 -2.61 -10.91 7.60
C LEU A 243 -3.69 -11.97 7.82
N ARG A 244 -3.40 -13.24 7.48
CA ARG A 244 -4.22 -14.41 7.87
C ARG A 244 -4.14 -14.78 9.36
N ARG A 245 -3.34 -14.10 10.19
CA ARG A 245 -3.26 -14.37 11.65
C ARG A 245 -3.72 -13.19 12.51
N ALA A 246 -3.69 -11.97 11.96
CA ALA A 246 -4.04 -10.73 12.64
C ALA A 246 -5.54 -10.40 12.57
N LEU A 247 -6.28 -11.01 11.65
CA LEU A 247 -7.74 -10.89 11.62
C LEU A 247 -8.36 -11.94 12.56
N PRO A 248 -9.27 -11.54 13.47
CA PRO A 248 -9.87 -12.44 14.46
C PRO A 248 -10.64 -13.62 13.85
N TYR A 249 -11.02 -13.53 12.58
CA TYR A 249 -11.76 -14.58 11.87
C TYR A 249 -10.91 -15.80 11.53
N SER A 250 -9.60 -15.66 11.36
CA SER A 250 -8.71 -16.81 11.12
C SER A 250 -8.41 -17.61 12.40
N ARG A 251 -8.77 -17.08 13.58
CA ARG A 251 -8.73 -17.81 14.86
C ARG A 251 -10.02 -18.55 15.19
N MET A 252 -11.13 -18.32 14.48
CA MET A 252 -12.35 -19.13 14.67
C MET A 252 -12.22 -20.54 14.08
N PHE A 253 -11.24 -20.79 13.19
CA PHE A 253 -11.11 -22.05 12.45
C PHE A 253 -9.85 -22.86 12.79
N VAL A 254 -9.17 -22.53 13.89
CA VAL A 254 -8.05 -23.34 14.40
C VAL A 254 -8.28 -23.62 15.88
N ARG A 255 -9.28 -24.45 16.18
CA ARG A 255 -9.34 -25.30 17.38
C ARG A 255 -10.56 -26.22 17.34
N SER A 256 -10.35 -27.40 16.78
CA SER A 256 -10.86 -28.68 17.28
C SER A 256 -9.96 -29.78 16.73
#